data_AF-A0AAD8HYH0-F1
#
_entry.id   AF-A0AAD8HYH0-F1
#
_cell.length_a   1.000
_cell.length_b   1.000
_cell.length_c   1.000
_cell.angle_alpha   90.00
_cell.angle_beta   90.00
_cell.angle_gamma   90.00
#
_symmetry.space_group_name_H-M   'P 1'
#
loop_
_entity.id
_entity.type
_entity.pdbx_description
1 polymer ?
#
loop_
_entity_poly.entity_id
_entity_poly.type
_entity_poly.pdbx_seq_one_letter_code
_entity_poly.pdbx_strand_id
1 'polypeptide(L)'
;MDIIAALANMRARNYSIPEVDKLKAKFIAGRIIPAIATSTAMATGLVCLELYKVLNRGHKVEDYRNTFANLALPLFSIAESVRPKVFVHRNMKWTVWDRWIVEGNPTLRELLQWLSDNGLNAYSISSNQ
;
A
#
# COMPACT_ATOMS: atom_id res chain seq x y z
N MET A 1 -21.66 -23.81 -3.28
CA MET A 1 -22.09 -22.93 -2.17
C MET A 1 -23.11 -23.60 -1.27
N ASP A 2 -24.08 -24.33 -1.79
CA ASP A 2 -25.10 -25.03 -0.98
C ASP A 2 -24.51 -26.01 0.02
N ILE A 3 -23.52 -26.81 -0.39
CA ILE A 3 -22.82 -27.75 0.51
C ILE A 3 -22.11 -27.02 1.65
N ILE A 4 -21.41 -25.92 1.34
CA ILE A 4 -20.65 -25.13 2.33
C ILE A 4 -21.61 -24.49 3.34
N ALA A 5 -22.72 -23.90 2.86
CA ALA A 5 -23.72 -23.29 3.73
C ALA A 5 -24.43 -24.33 4.61
N ALA A 6 -24.81 -25.49 4.05
CA ALA A 6 -25.46 -26.56 4.80
C ALA A 6 -24.55 -27.15 5.90
N LEU A 7 -23.30 -27.47 5.56
CA LEU A 7 -22.32 -27.99 6.53
C LEU A 7 -22.00 -26.97 7.62
N ALA A 8 -21.84 -25.69 7.26
CA ALA A 8 -21.62 -24.62 8.21
C ALA A 8 -22.80 -24.48 9.18
N ASN A 9 -24.04 -24.54 8.68
CA ASN A 9 -25.25 -24.45 9.52
C ASN A 9 -25.45 -25.69 10.40
N MET A 10 -25.15 -26.90 9.91
CA MET A 10 -25.15 -28.12 10.74
C MET A 10 -24.14 -28.00 11.90
N ARG A 11 -22.93 -27.49 11.63
CA ARG A 11 -21.95 -27.22 12.68
C ARG A 11 -22.44 -26.13 13.62
N ALA A 12 -23.06 -25.06 13.11
CA ALA A 12 -23.58 -23.97 13.93
C ALA A 12 -24.63 -24.48 14.94
N ARG A 13 -25.55 -25.35 14.52
CA ARG A 13 -26.54 -26.00 15.41
C ARG A 13 -25.89 -26.76 16.56
N ASN A 14 -24.83 -27.52 16.29
CA ASN A 14 -24.15 -28.31 17.32
C ASN A 14 -23.52 -27.45 18.43
N TYR A 15 -23.15 -26.20 18.13
CA TYR A 15 -22.54 -25.27 19.08
C TYR A 15 -23.49 -24.13 19.50
N SER A 16 -24.79 -24.24 19.19
CA SER A 16 -25.79 -23.20 19.44
C SER A 16 -25.42 -21.82 18.85
N ILE A 17 -24.70 -21.81 17.73
CA ILE A 17 -24.36 -20.60 16.96
C ILE A 17 -25.52 -20.29 16.01
N PRO A 18 -25.91 -19.01 15.81
CA PRO A 18 -26.95 -18.65 14.85
C PRO A 18 -26.62 -19.09 13.43
N GLU A 19 -27.60 -19.71 12.76
CA GLU A 19 -27.48 -20.12 11.35
C GLU A 19 -27.39 -18.91 10.43
N VAL A 20 -26.71 -19.08 9.31
CA VAL A 20 -26.51 -18.02 8.30
C VAL A 20 -27.17 -18.40 6.98
N ASP A 21 -27.73 -17.40 6.31
CA ASP A 21 -28.27 -17.57 4.96
C ASP A 21 -27.16 -17.84 3.93
N LYS A 22 -27.52 -18.46 2.80
CA LYS A 22 -26.64 -18.78 1.69
C LYS A 22 -25.90 -17.55 1.15
N LEU A 23 -26.53 -16.38 1.08
CA LEU A 23 -25.87 -15.16 0.61
C LEU A 23 -24.76 -14.70 1.58
N LYS A 24 -25.02 -14.76 2.89
CA LYS A 24 -24.06 -14.41 3.93
C LYS A 24 -22.92 -15.43 3.99
N ALA A 25 -23.23 -16.72 3.84
CA ALA A 25 -22.22 -17.77 3.71
C ALA A 25 -21.34 -17.55 2.45
N LYS A 26 -21.95 -17.12 1.34
CA LYS A 26 -21.22 -16.79 0.11
C LYS A 26 -20.32 -15.58 0.25
N PHE A 27 -20.80 -14.55 0.93
CA PHE A 27 -20.02 -13.37 1.23
C PHE A 27 -18.74 -13.70 2.02
N ILE A 28 -18.89 -14.49 3.09
CA ILE A 28 -17.77 -14.86 3.98
C ILE A 28 -16.82 -15.85 3.30
N ALA A 29 -17.34 -16.97 2.80
CA ALA A 29 -16.51 -18.03 2.21
C ALA A 29 -15.83 -17.59 0.90
N GLY A 30 -16.47 -16.70 0.14
CA GLY A 30 -15.90 -16.13 -1.08
C GLY A 30 -14.96 -14.95 -0.86
N ARG A 31 -14.77 -14.49 0.40
CA ARG A 31 -14.00 -13.27 0.73
C ARG A 31 -14.40 -12.08 -0.16
N ILE A 32 -15.70 -11.91 -0.38
CA ILE A 32 -16.22 -10.89 -1.29
C ILE A 32 -16.01 -9.52 -0.67
N ILE A 33 -15.37 -8.61 -1.41
CA ILE A 33 -15.24 -7.20 -1.01
C ILE A 33 -16.47 -6.45 -1.53
N PRO A 34 -17.30 -5.84 -0.67
CA PRO A 34 -18.42 -5.02 -1.12
C PRO A 34 -17.94 -3.85 -1.96
N ALA A 35 -18.57 -3.62 -3.11
CA ALA A 35 -18.29 -2.50 -3.98
C ALA A 35 -19.57 -1.92 -4.57
N ILE A 36 -19.60 -0.61 -4.75
CA ILE A 36 -20.69 0.11 -5.41
C ILE A 36 -20.09 1.23 -6.27
N ALA A 37 -20.78 1.57 -7.36
CA ALA A 37 -20.30 2.56 -8.32
C ALA A 37 -20.10 3.95 -7.70
N THR A 38 -20.89 4.33 -6.69
CA THR A 38 -20.82 5.65 -6.06
C THR A 38 -19.50 5.90 -5.34
N SER A 39 -19.00 4.94 -4.54
CA SER A 39 -17.70 5.05 -3.87
C SER A 39 -16.54 5.01 -4.88
N THR A 40 -16.70 4.23 -5.96
CA THR A 40 -15.69 4.15 -7.04
C THR A 40 -15.60 5.48 -7.79
N ALA A 41 -16.72 6.04 -8.22
CA ALA A 41 -16.76 7.32 -8.93
C ALA A 41 -16.20 8.47 -8.08
N MET A 42 -16.53 8.49 -6.79
CA MET A 42 -15.96 9.45 -5.83
C MET A 42 -14.43 9.29 -5.72
N ALA A 43 -13.93 8.07 -5.52
CA ALA A 43 -12.50 7.82 -5.43
C ALA A 43 -11.76 8.23 -6.71
N THR A 44 -12.29 7.88 -7.88
CA THR A 44 -11.72 8.28 -9.18
C THR A 44 -11.74 9.79 -9.35
N GLY A 45 -12.83 10.48 -8.99
CA GLY A 45 -12.92 11.94 -9.06
C GLY A 45 -11.84 12.63 -8.22
N LEU A 46 -11.62 12.17 -6.99
CA LEU A 46 -10.58 12.70 -6.10
C LEU A 46 -9.17 12.44 -6.65
N VAL A 47 -8.92 11.26 -7.22
CA VAL A 47 -7.64 10.94 -7.87
C VAL A 47 -7.39 11.85 -9.07
N CYS A 48 -8.41 12.13 -9.89
CA CYS A 48 -8.29 13.05 -11.01
C CYS A 48 -7.95 14.48 -10.56
N LEU A 49 -8.44 14.93 -9.39
CA LEU A 49 -8.07 16.23 -8.83
C LEU A 49 -6.59 16.30 -8.44
N GLU A 50 -6.06 15.25 -7.80
CA GLU A 50 -4.63 15.18 -7.47
C GLU A 50 -3.76 15.02 -8.72
N LEU A 51 -4.26 14.37 -9.78
CA LEU A 51 -3.55 14.22 -11.05
C LEU A 51 -3.20 15.58 -11.69
N TYR A 52 -4.09 16.57 -11.61
CA TYR A 52 -3.79 17.93 -12.10
C TYR A 52 -2.58 18.55 -11.39
N LYS A 53 -2.44 18.34 -10.09
CA LYS A 53 -1.28 18.83 -9.31
C LYS A 53 0.01 18.15 -9.74
N VAL A 54 -0.04 16.85 -10.04
CA VAL A 54 1.12 16.11 -10.55
C VAL A 54 1.55 16.64 -11.93
N LEU A 55 0.60 16.92 -12.81
CA LEU A 55 0.87 17.42 -14.16
C LEU A 55 1.47 18.84 -14.18
N ASN A 56 1.02 19.72 -13.28
CA ASN A 56 1.42 21.13 -13.24
C ASN A 56 2.83 21.38 -12.66
N ARG A 57 3.60 20.33 -12.30
CA ARG A 57 5.01 20.36 -11.83
C ARG A 57 5.43 21.66 -11.10
N GLY A 58 5.38 21.68 -9.77
CA GLY A 58 5.77 22.85 -8.97
C GLY A 58 5.10 22.94 -7.60
N HIS A 59 4.24 21.98 -7.28
CA HIS A 59 3.53 21.90 -6.02
C HIS A 59 4.42 21.39 -4.88
N LYS A 60 4.25 21.97 -3.69
CA LYS A 60 4.91 21.49 -2.47
C LYS A 60 4.22 20.20 -2.01
N VAL A 61 4.91 19.41 -1.18
CA VAL A 61 4.33 18.19 -0.58
C VAL A 61 3.03 18.49 0.19
N GLU A 62 2.94 19.67 0.80
CA GLU A 62 1.78 20.18 1.56
C GLU A 62 0.54 20.45 0.69
N ASP A 63 0.72 20.61 -0.62
CA ASP A 63 -0.38 20.80 -1.57
C ASP A 63 -1.09 19.48 -1.90
N TYR A 64 -0.41 18.34 -1.69
CA TYR A 64 -0.97 17.01 -1.94
C TYR A 64 -1.81 16.53 -0.77
N ARG A 65 -2.99 15.99 -1.10
CA ARG A 65 -4.00 15.63 -0.10
C ARG A 65 -4.39 14.16 -0.20
N ASN A 66 -4.25 13.45 0.90
CA ASN A 66 -4.79 12.11 1.08
C ASN A 66 -6.22 12.24 1.59
N THR A 67 -7.19 11.79 0.80
CA THR A 67 -8.61 11.87 1.16
C THR A 67 -9.14 10.50 1.58
N PHE A 68 -9.69 10.44 2.79
CA PHE A 68 -10.44 9.31 3.32
C PHE A 68 -11.91 9.67 3.34
N ALA A 69 -12.77 8.77 2.84
CA ALA A 69 -14.19 9.05 2.74
C ALA A 69 -15.02 7.83 3.14
N ASN A 70 -16.09 8.09 3.89
CA ASN A 70 -17.12 7.12 4.23
C ASN A 70 -18.50 7.71 3.92
N LEU A 71 -19.05 7.32 2.77
CA LEU A 71 -20.35 7.80 2.27
C LEU A 71 -21.55 7.33 3.11
N ALA A 72 -21.38 6.35 4.00
CA ALA A 72 -22.45 5.93 4.91
C ALA A 72 -22.67 6.94 6.06
N LEU A 73 -21.61 7.64 6.46
CA LEU A 73 -21.62 8.68 7.51
C LEU A 73 -21.41 10.10 6.96
N PRO A 74 -21.70 10.30 5.67
CA PRO A 74 -21.15 11.40 4.84
C PRO A 74 -19.82 12.02 5.31
N LEU A 75 -18.85 11.21 5.72
CA LEU A 75 -17.61 11.69 6.34
C LEU A 75 -16.51 11.81 5.30
N PHE A 76 -15.86 12.98 5.26
CA PHE A 76 -14.67 13.23 4.47
C PHE A 76 -13.55 13.74 5.38
N SER A 77 -12.41 13.07 5.38
CA SER A 77 -11.22 13.46 6.12
C SER A 77 -10.07 13.62 5.15
N ILE A 78 -9.46 14.80 5.17
CA ILE A 78 -8.38 15.15 4.27
C ILE A 78 -7.12 15.36 5.12
N ALA A 79 -6.07 14.61 4.80
CA ALA A 79 -4.78 14.68 5.47
C ALA A 79 -3.69 15.12 4.49
N GLU A 80 -2.67 15.80 5.01
CA GLU A 80 -1.49 16.15 4.22
C GLU A 80 -0.63 14.92 3.96
N SER A 81 0.08 14.95 2.83
CA SER A 81 1.00 13.88 2.49
C SER A 81 2.22 13.89 3.42
N VAL A 82 2.60 12.71 3.89
CA VAL A 82 3.75 12.56 4.79
C VAL A 82 5.03 12.77 3.98
N ARG A 83 5.91 13.63 4.49
CA ARG A 83 7.25 13.83 3.90
C ARG A 83 8.07 12.54 4.00
N PRO A 84 8.88 12.22 2.97
CA PRO A 84 9.73 11.04 3.03
C PRO A 84 10.71 11.15 4.20
N LYS A 85 10.93 10.03 4.89
CA LYS A 85 11.91 9.97 5.96
C LYS A 85 13.32 10.12 5.35
N VAL A 86 14.07 11.09 5.86
CA VAL A 86 15.48 11.30 5.49
C VAL A 86 16.35 10.49 6.45
N PHE A 87 17.12 9.57 5.89
CA PHE A 87 18.17 8.84 6.60
C PHE A 87 19.48 9.62 6.48
N VAL A 88 20.20 9.70 7.59
CA VAL A 88 21.48 10.41 7.65
C VAL A 88 22.54 9.42 8.15
N HIS A 89 23.61 9.27 7.39
CA HIS A 89 24.79 8.52 7.80
C HIS A 89 26.04 9.29 7.41
N ARG A 90 26.84 9.69 8.41
CA ARG A 90 27.97 10.61 8.23
C ARG A 90 27.49 11.89 7.51
N ASN A 91 28.08 12.22 6.37
CA ASN A 91 27.68 13.36 5.52
C ASN A 91 26.68 13.00 4.42
N MET A 92 26.23 11.74 4.34
CA MET A 92 25.27 11.30 3.34
C MET A 92 23.85 11.43 3.87
N LYS A 93 22.95 11.90 3.01
CA LYS A 93 21.51 11.97 3.25
C LYS A 93 20.80 11.30 2.10
N TRP A 94 19.86 10.41 2.41
CA TRP A 94 19.05 9.76 1.39
C TRP A 94 17.62 9.50 1.90
N THR A 95 16.72 9.30 0.96
CA THR A 95 15.30 9.00 1.16
C THR A 95 14.95 7.66 0.51
N VAL A 96 13.68 7.26 0.57
CA VAL A 96 13.18 6.05 -0.11
C VAL A 96 13.28 6.13 -1.64
N TRP A 97 13.42 7.33 -2.20
CA TRP A 97 13.45 7.56 -3.65
C TRP A 97 14.87 7.55 -4.22
N ASP A 98 15.87 7.67 -3.35
CA ASP A 98 17.27 7.70 -3.75
C ASP A 98 17.78 6.28 -3.95
N ARG A 99 18.56 6.09 -5.01
CA ARG A 99 19.17 4.81 -5.35
C ARG A 99 20.57 5.05 -5.88
N TRP A 100 21.49 4.14 -5.58
CA TRP A 100 22.79 4.12 -6.23
C TRP A 100 22.67 3.38 -7.55
N ILE A 101 23.14 4.03 -8.61
CA ILE A 101 23.24 3.44 -9.93
C ILE A 101 24.73 3.22 -10.17
N VAL A 102 25.14 1.95 -10.13
CA VAL A 102 26.51 1.56 -10.46
C VAL A 102 26.48 1.05 -11.91
N GLU A 103 27.22 1.71 -12.78
CA GLU A 103 27.25 1.36 -14.20
C GLU A 103 28.10 0.10 -14.44
N GLY A 104 27.69 -0.68 -15.45
CA GLY A 104 28.36 -1.92 -15.82
C GLY A 104 27.98 -3.12 -14.94
N ASN A 105 28.84 -4.15 -14.96
CA ASN A 105 28.69 -5.35 -14.14
C ASN A 105 29.95 -5.52 -13.27
N PRO A 106 30.08 -4.73 -12.20
CA PRO A 106 31.25 -4.80 -11.33
C PRO A 106 31.31 -6.15 -10.63
N THR A 107 32.52 -6.65 -10.42
CA THR A 107 32.74 -7.79 -9.53
C THR A 107 32.36 -7.42 -8.10
N LEU A 108 32.03 -8.42 -7.27
CA LEU A 108 31.71 -8.18 -5.84
C LEU A 108 32.85 -7.41 -5.13
N ARG A 109 34.11 -7.68 -5.50
CA ARG A 109 35.27 -6.97 -4.94
C ARG A 109 35.26 -5.49 -5.30
N GLU A 110 34.98 -5.15 -6.54
CA GLU A 110 34.89 -3.76 -7.01
C GLU A 110 33.71 -3.04 -6.35
N LEU A 111 32.57 -3.71 -6.18
CA LEU A 111 31.42 -3.14 -5.47
C LEU A 111 31.72 -2.87 -3.99
N LEU A 112 32.39 -3.80 -3.31
CA LEU A 112 32.79 -3.61 -1.90
C LEU A 112 33.82 -2.49 -1.76
N GLN A 113 34.77 -2.38 -2.69
CA GLN A 113 35.72 -1.28 -2.73
C GLN A 113 34.99 0.05 -2.94
N TRP A 114 34.07 0.12 -3.90
CA TRP A 114 33.26 1.30 -4.16
C TRP A 114 32.45 1.74 -2.93
N LEU A 115 31.85 0.81 -2.19
CA LEU A 115 31.15 1.13 -0.93
C LEU A 115 32.11 1.66 0.13
N SER A 116 33.29 1.04 0.28
CA SER A 116 34.31 1.48 1.22
C SER A 116 34.82 2.89 0.91
N ASP A 117 35.03 3.21 -0.37
CA ASP A 117 35.46 4.53 -0.83
C ASP A 117 34.41 5.61 -0.54
N ASN A 118 33.11 5.24 -0.58
CA ASN A 118 31.99 6.08 -0.15
C ASN A 118 31.78 6.10 1.38
N GLY A 119 32.65 5.44 2.15
CA GLY A 119 32.60 5.42 3.60
C GLY A 119 31.54 4.49 4.18
N LEU A 120 31.11 3.48 3.43
CA LEU A 120 30.10 2.49 3.80
C LEU A 120 30.75 1.12 3.96
N ASN A 121 30.35 0.39 5.00
CA ASN A 121 30.72 -1.00 5.17
C ASN A 121 29.49 -1.89 4.97
N ALA A 122 29.53 -2.77 3.98
CA ALA A 122 28.45 -3.69 3.69
C ALA A 122 28.50 -4.89 4.64
N TYR A 123 27.50 -5.01 5.53
CA TYR A 123 27.33 -6.20 6.36
C TYR A 123 26.67 -7.36 5.58
N SER A 124 25.69 -7.05 4.73
CA SER A 124 24.96 -8.04 3.93
C SER A 124 24.52 -7.44 2.61
N ILE A 125 24.68 -8.18 1.52
CA ILE A 125 24.15 -7.85 0.20
C ILE A 125 23.25 -9.00 -0.23
N SER A 126 21.99 -8.69 -0.53
CA SER A 126 21.01 -9.67 -1.01
C SER A 126 20.55 -9.29 -2.42
N SER A 127 20.51 -10.27 -3.30
CA SER A 127 19.82 -10.17 -4.59
C SER A 127 18.59 -11.07 -4.50
N ASN A 128 17.40 -10.48 -4.56
CA ASN A 128 16.17 -11.26 -4.62
C ASN A 128 16.04 -11.83 -6.04
N GLN A 129 15.99 -13.16 -6.16
CA GLN A 129 15.47 -13.83 -7.35
C GLN A 129 13.94 -13.83 -7.33
#